data_AF-A0A6B3G802-F1
#
_entry.id   AF-A0A6B3G802-F1
#
_cell.length_a   1.000
_cell.length_b   1.000
_cell.length_c   1.000
_cell.angle_alpha   90.00
_cell.angle_beta   90.00
_cell.angle_gamma   90.00
#
_symmetry.space_group_name_H-M   'P 1'
#
loop_
_entity.id
_entity.type
_entity.pdbx_description
1 polymer ?
#
loop_
_entity_poly.entity_id
_entity_poly.type
_entity_poly.pdbx_seq_one_letter_code
_entity_poly.pdbx_strand_id
1 'polypeptide(L)' 'MRTADIRSRFLDYFAARDHTVVPSAPLPTPDPTLLFVNAGMVPF' A
#
# COMPACT_ATOMS: atom_id res chain seq x y z
N MET A 1 9.90 -4.85 19.14
CA MET A 1 8.99 -4.13 18.23
C MET A 1 8.27 -5.17 17.38
N ARG A 2 6.94 -5.15 17.32
CA ARG A 2 6.16 -6.13 16.55
C ARG A 2 6.03 -5.67 15.10
N THR A 3 5.75 -6.60 14.17
CA THR A 3 5.54 -6.28 12.75
C THR A 3 4.44 -5.23 12.54
N ALA A 4 3.36 -5.30 13.33
CA ALA A 4 2.30 -4.30 13.31
C ALA A 4 2.80 -2.89 13.70
N ASP A 5 3.76 -2.80 14.62
CA ASP A 5 4.35 -1.54 15.06
C ASP A 5 5.27 -0.96 13.96
N ILE A 6 6.02 -1.80 13.23
CA ILE A 6 6.84 -1.38 12.06
C ILE A 6 5.96 -0.77 10.97
N ARG A 7 4.87 -1.47 10.60
CA ARG A 7 3.93 -1.01 9.56
C ARG A 7 3.35 0.36 9.90
N SER A 8 2.90 0.54 11.13
CA SER A 8 2.30 1.80 11.58
C SER A 8 3.33 2.93 11.52
N ARG A 9 4.56 2.71 12.02
CA ARG A 9 5.64 3.70 11.94
C ARG A 9 5.98 4.15 10.52
N PHE A 10 5.97 3.22 9.55
CA PHE A 10 6.21 3.56 8.15
C PHE A 10 5.11 4.48 7.61
N LEU A 11 3.84 4.12 7.84
CA LEU A 11 2.70 4.92 7.38
C LEU A 11 2.68 6.30 8.06
N ASP A 12 2.90 6.35 9.37
CA ASP A 12 2.91 7.59 10.16
C ASP A 12 4.02 8.56 9.72
N TYR A 13 5.21 8.03 9.37
CA TYR A 13 6.34 8.85 8.90
C TYR A 13 6.01 9.63 7.62
N PHE A 14 5.33 8.98 6.67
CA PHE A 14 4.92 9.59 5.41
C PHE A 14 3.67 10.46 5.58
N ALA A 15 2.73 10.05 6.43
CA ALA A 15 1.56 10.87 6.78
C ALA A 15 1.96 12.23 7.37
N ALA A 16 2.99 12.27 8.23
CA ALA A 16 3.55 13.50 8.80
C ALA A 16 4.25 14.41 7.76
N ARG A 17 4.39 13.96 6.50
CA ARG A 17 4.98 14.68 5.36
C ARG A 17 3.95 14.85 4.25
N ASP A 18 2.68 15.00 4.63
CA ASP A 18 1.56 15.27 3.73
C ASP A 18 1.25 14.17 2.70
N HIS A 19 1.72 12.93 2.93
CA HIS A 19 1.30 11.79 2.11
C HIS A 19 -0.02 11.23 2.63
N THR A 20 -0.99 11.03 1.75
CA THR A 20 -2.26 10.40 2.12
C THR A 20 -2.06 8.90 2.35
N VAL A 21 -2.48 8.39 3.49
CA VAL A 21 -2.49 6.94 3.75
C VAL A 21 -3.68 6.32 3.04
N VAL A 22 -3.41 5.53 2.00
CA VAL A 22 -4.44 4.83 1.21
C VAL A 22 -4.44 3.33 1.58
N PRO A 23 -5.61 2.68 1.72
CA PRO A 23 -5.69 1.24 1.93
C PRO A 23 -5.03 0.43 0.81
N SER A 24 -4.61 -0.80 1.12
CA SER A 24 -4.11 -1.73 0.11
C SER A 24 -5.19 -2.02 -0.94
N ALA A 25 -4.78 -2.10 -2.20
CA ALA A 25 -5.65 -2.59 -3.26
C ALA A 25 -6.03 -4.07 -3.04
N PRO A 26 -7.17 -4.53 -3.61
CA PRO A 26 -7.49 -5.94 -3.71
C PRO A 26 -6.40 -6.73 -4.45
N LEU A 27 -6.27 -8.02 -4.17
CA LEU A 27 -5.33 -8.88 -4.88
C LEU A 27 -5.70 -9.08 -6.37
N PRO A 28 -6.97 -9.30 -6.76
CA PRO A 28 -7.37 -9.34 -8.16
C PRO A 28 -7.36 -7.94 -8.79
N THR A 29 -6.96 -7.86 -10.06
CA THR A 29 -6.93 -6.63 -10.85
C THR A 29 -7.81 -6.77 -12.10
N PRO A 30 -8.48 -5.69 -12.57
CA PRO A 30 -9.20 -5.71 -13.84
C PRO A 30 -8.27 -5.63 -15.07
N ASP A 31 -6.97 -5.38 -14.87
CA ASP A 31 -5.99 -5.31 -15.95
C ASP A 31 -5.83 -6.67 -16.65
N PRO A 32 -6.11 -6.78 -17.96
CA PRO A 32 -6.05 -8.06 -18.67
C PRO A 32 -4.61 -8.59 -18.86
N THR A 33 -3.59 -7.78 -18.60
CA THR A 33 -2.17 -8.13 -18.75
C THR A 33 -1.52 -8.52 -17.42
N LEU A 34 -2.19 -8.27 -16.29
CA LEU A 34 -1.70 -8.61 -14.95
C LEU A 34 -2.62 -9.64 -14.29
N LEU A 35 -2.03 -10.72 -13.79
CA LEU A 35 -2.81 -11.77 -13.11
C LEU A 35 -3.24 -11.33 -11.69
N PHE A 36 -2.36 -10.65 -10.94
CA PHE A 36 -2.61 -10.14 -9.59
C PHE A 36 -1.88 -8.81 -9.37
N VAL A 37 -2.36 -8.00 -8.42
CA VAL A 37 -1.65 -6.81 -7.94
C VAL A 37 -0.33 -7.25 -7.30
N ASN A 38 0.78 -6.94 -7.95
CA ASN A 38 2.13 -7.33 -7.55
C ASN A 38 2.91 -6.20 -6.85
N ALA A 39 2.43 -4.96 -6.92
CA ALA A 39 3.09 -3.79 -6.37
C ALA A 39 2.08 -2.71 -5.94
N GLY A 40 2.50 -1.86 -5.01
CA GLY A 40 1.68 -0.77 -4.47
C GLY A 40 1.43 0.39 -5.44
N MET A 41 2.14 0.45 -6.57
CA MET A 41 1.94 1.48 -7.59
C MET A 41 0.81 1.16 -8.58
N VAL A 42 0.37 -0.10 -8.66
CA VAL A 42 -0.60 -0.57 -9.66
C VAL A 42 -1.97 0.14 -9.59
N PRO A 43 -2.55 0.50 -8.42
CA PRO A 43 -3.86 1.14 -8.36
C PRO A 43 -3.84 2.67 -8.61
N PHE A 44 -2.71 3.24 -9.06
CA PHE A 44 -2.51 4.68 -9.28
C PHE A 44 -2.05 4.95 -10.72
#